data_AF-A0A3M0Y9N8-F1
#
_entry.id   AF-A0A3M0Y9N8-F1
#
_cell.length_a   1.000
_cell.length_b   1.000
_cell.length_c   1.000
_cell.angle_alpha   90.00
_cell.angle_beta   90.00
_cell.angle_gamma   90.00
#
_symmetry.space_group_name_H-M   'P 1'
#
loop_
_entity.id
_entity.type
_entity.pdbx_description
1 polymer ?
#
loop_
_entity_poly.entity_id
_entity_poly.type
_entity_poly.pdbx_seq_one_letter_code
_entity_poly.pdbx_strand_id
1 'polypeptide(L)'
;MPPHNVDRDRSGSSKPGKPPQQPQRSGMFGWLLALVIGALALLAIQAGAPRPQTMTWSEFVARYHDGSVEQGSIEYHAAREEVQAVVREMGRPVRVRVSIQGQTETYIPELKALTGGDYKTVSPSPFWQFIFSPYIVTLVVLLVIWLLLLRGLRSMSAGSGMLGAFGKSRHRILAKASTGVTFKDVAGVEEAKEELVEIVEFLKNPKKFTRLGGRIPRGVLLAGPPGCGKTLLAKAIAGEADVPFFSISGSDFVEMFVGVGASRVRDLFKQAKENAP
;
A
#
# COMPACT_ATOMS: atom_id res chain seq x y z
N MET A 1 -53.37 13.58 55.95
CA MET A 1 -54.13 13.23 54.73
C MET A 1 -53.36 13.75 53.52
N PRO A 2 -53.20 12.93 52.45
CA PRO A 2 -52.37 13.15 51.25
C PRO A 2 -53.23 13.89 50.16
N PRO A 3 -52.83 14.12 48.87
CA PRO A 3 -52.00 13.33 47.93
C PRO A 3 -50.79 14.10 47.33
N HIS A 4 -49.70 13.53 46.80
CA HIS A 4 -49.42 12.40 45.89
C HIS A 4 -49.74 12.68 44.40
N ASN A 5 -48.71 13.10 43.63
CA ASN A 5 -48.58 12.93 42.16
C ASN A 5 -47.11 13.28 41.84
N VAL A 6 -46.15 12.38 41.58
CA VAL A 6 -45.97 11.37 40.51
C VAL A 6 -46.10 11.96 39.11
N ASP A 7 -45.06 12.66 38.66
CA ASP A 7 -44.74 12.76 37.23
C ASP A 7 -43.58 11.80 36.91
N ARG A 8 -43.95 10.72 36.22
CA ARG A 8 -43.03 9.77 35.58
C ARG A 8 -42.67 10.28 34.18
N ASP A 9 -41.41 10.08 33.84
CA ASP A 9 -40.86 9.77 32.52
C ASP A 9 -41.35 10.58 31.30
N ARG A 10 -40.46 11.44 30.79
CA ARG A 10 -40.09 11.40 29.36
C ARG A 10 -38.59 11.51 29.17
N SER A 11 -38.01 10.37 28.82
CA SER A 11 -36.66 10.14 28.36
C SER A 11 -36.31 11.02 27.16
N GLY A 12 -35.31 11.90 27.33
CA GLY A 12 -34.61 12.53 26.23
C GLY A 12 -33.74 11.49 25.53
N SER A 13 -34.15 11.05 24.35
CA SER A 13 -33.36 10.18 23.48
C SER A 13 -32.12 10.92 22.96
N SER A 14 -30.97 10.74 23.60
CA SER A 14 -29.68 11.13 23.04
C SER A 14 -29.34 10.23 21.85
N LYS A 15 -29.40 10.78 20.64
CA LYS A 15 -28.96 10.09 19.41
C LYS A 15 -27.50 9.65 19.57
N PRO A 16 -27.12 8.40 19.20
CA PRO A 16 -25.73 7.99 19.23
C PRO A 16 -24.94 8.76 18.16
N GLY A 17 -23.87 9.43 18.60
CA GLY A 17 -22.93 10.11 17.72
C GLY A 17 -22.33 9.13 16.71
N LYS A 18 -22.29 9.52 15.43
CA LYS A 18 -21.59 8.77 14.38
C LYS A 18 -20.11 8.61 14.79
N PRO A 19 -19.50 7.42 14.63
CA PRO A 19 -18.09 7.25 14.92
C PRO A 19 -17.26 8.14 13.98
N PRO A 20 -16.11 8.68 14.45
CA PRO A 20 -15.26 9.54 13.64
C PRO A 20 -14.76 8.77 12.42
N GLN A 21 -15.10 9.27 11.22
CA GLN A 21 -14.54 8.77 9.98
C GLN A 21 -13.03 8.99 10.01
N GLN A 22 -12.27 7.89 10.04
CA GLN A 22 -10.83 7.94 9.85
C GLN A 22 -10.54 8.56 8.47
N PRO A 23 -9.65 9.55 8.36
CA PRO A 23 -9.25 10.06 7.06
C PRO A 23 -8.55 8.91 6.31
N GLN A 24 -9.20 8.41 5.26
CA GLN A 24 -8.60 7.42 4.36
C GLN A 24 -7.28 8.01 3.84
N ARG A 25 -6.16 7.44 4.31
CA ARG A 25 -4.82 7.72 3.78
C ARG A 25 -4.64 7.03 2.43
N SER A 26 -5.56 7.25 1.49
CA SER A 26 -5.55 6.66 0.14
C SER A 26 -4.81 7.52 -0.89
N GLY A 27 -4.18 8.62 -0.46
CA GLY A 27 -3.67 9.64 -1.37
C GLY A 27 -2.44 9.28 -2.20
N MET A 28 -1.68 8.22 -1.91
CA MET A 28 -0.51 7.86 -2.73
C MET A 28 -0.71 6.56 -3.51
N PHE A 29 -1.30 5.54 -2.89
CA PHE A 29 -1.48 4.24 -3.52
C PHE A 29 -2.51 4.29 -4.66
N GLY A 30 -3.60 5.06 -4.49
CA GLY A 30 -4.60 5.26 -5.54
C GLY A 30 -4.05 5.99 -6.77
N TRP A 31 -3.19 6.99 -6.55
CA TRP A 31 -2.56 7.74 -7.65
C TRP A 31 -1.51 6.92 -8.39
N LEU A 32 -0.75 6.07 -7.69
CA LEU A 32 0.18 5.13 -8.34
C LEU A 32 -0.56 4.09 -9.17
N LEU A 33 -1.65 3.54 -8.65
CA LEU A 33 -2.47 2.58 -9.38
C LEU A 33 -3.12 3.22 -10.62
N ALA A 34 -3.62 4.46 -10.50
CA ALA A 34 -4.16 5.21 -11.62
C ALA A 34 -3.10 5.50 -12.71
N LEU A 35 -1.85 5.81 -12.32
CA LEU A 35 -0.75 6.00 -13.25
C LEU A 35 -0.40 4.72 -14.02
N VAL A 36 -0.36 3.59 -13.32
CA VAL A 36 -0.08 2.28 -13.95
C VAL A 36 -1.19 1.90 -14.92
N ILE A 37 -2.46 2.09 -14.53
CA ILE A 37 -3.60 1.85 -15.41
C ILE A 37 -3.58 2.79 -16.62
N GLY A 38 -3.25 4.07 -16.43
CA GLY A 38 -3.10 5.04 -17.51
C GLY A 38 -1.98 4.67 -18.50
N ALA A 39 -0.84 4.20 -18.00
CA ALA A 39 0.25 3.72 -18.84
C ALA A 39 -0.13 2.46 -19.62
N LEU A 40 -0.83 1.52 -19.00
CA LEU A 40 -1.35 0.32 -19.66
C LEU A 40 -2.42 0.66 -20.71
N ALA A 41 -3.30 1.62 -20.43
CA ALA A 41 -4.29 2.10 -21.39
C ALA A 41 -3.61 2.79 -22.59
N LEU A 42 -2.57 3.59 -22.36
CA LEU A 42 -1.79 4.22 -23.42
C LEU A 42 -1.05 3.19 -24.29
N LEU A 43 -0.52 2.12 -23.68
CA LEU A 43 0.07 0.98 -24.41
C LEU A 43 -0.98 0.23 -25.23
N ALA A 44 -2.18 0.02 -24.68
CA ALA A 44 -3.29 -0.62 -25.40
C ALA A 44 -3.78 0.22 -26.58
N ILE A 45 -3.84 1.55 -26.44
CA ILE A 45 -4.19 2.48 -27.52
C ILE A 45 -3.13 2.44 -28.62
N GLN A 46 -1.84 2.40 -28.28
CA GLN A 46 -0.77 2.28 -29.28
C GLN A 46 -0.79 0.93 -30.00
N ALA A 47 -1.21 -0.15 -29.34
CA ALA A 47 -1.38 -1.46 -29.96
C ALA A 47 -2.56 -1.52 -30.95
N GLY A 48 -3.54 -0.60 -30.83
CA GLY A 48 -4.73 -0.53 -31.68
C GLY A 48 -4.59 0.32 -32.95
N ALA A 49 -3.44 0.93 -33.21
CA ALA A 49 -3.24 1.68 -34.44
C ALA A 49 -3.37 0.75 -35.66
N PRO A 50 -4.22 1.09 -36.67
CA PRO A 50 -4.41 0.25 -37.85
C PRO A 50 -3.06 0.04 -38.54
N ARG A 51 -2.64 -1.22 -38.65
CA ARG A 51 -1.40 -1.58 -39.34
C ARG A 51 -1.57 -1.21 -40.82
N PRO A 52 -0.69 -0.39 -41.40
CA PRO A 52 -0.79 -0.06 -42.82
C PRO A 52 -0.69 -1.35 -43.63
N GLN A 53 -1.55 -1.50 -44.63
CA GLN A 53 -1.51 -2.66 -45.53
C GLN A 53 -0.23 -2.57 -46.36
N THR A 54 0.46 -3.70 -46.53
CA THR A 54 1.66 -3.78 -47.36
C THR A 54 1.27 -4.09 -48.80
N MET A 55 1.68 -3.27 -49.76
CA MET A 55 1.53 -3.57 -51.20
C MET A 55 2.90 -3.61 -51.89
N THR A 56 2.96 -4.26 -53.05
CA THR A 56 4.16 -4.29 -53.89
C THR A 56 4.33 -2.99 -54.66
N TRP A 57 5.56 -2.70 -55.10
CA TRP A 57 5.84 -1.53 -55.93
C TRP A 57 5.02 -1.49 -57.23
N SER A 58 4.86 -2.63 -57.89
CA SER A 58 4.06 -2.73 -59.12
C SER A 58 2.58 -2.42 -58.90
N GLU A 59 2.01 -2.85 -57.76
CA GLU A 59 0.64 -2.54 -57.40
C GLU A 59 0.45 -1.06 -57.06
N PHE A 60 1.45 -0.43 -56.43
CA PHE A 60 1.47 1.00 -56.19
C PHE A 60 1.45 1.81 -57.49
N VAL A 61 2.32 1.47 -58.44
CA VAL A 61 2.39 2.15 -59.75
C VAL A 61 1.07 2.01 -60.51
N ALA A 62 0.47 0.82 -60.51
CA ALA A 62 -0.83 0.58 -61.15
C ALA A 62 -1.94 1.46 -60.54
N ARG A 63 -2.02 1.55 -59.21
CA ARG A 63 -3.02 2.38 -58.52
C ARG A 63 -2.76 3.88 -58.64
N TYR A 64 -1.50 4.28 -58.84
CA TYR A 64 -1.14 5.67 -59.11
C TYR A 64 -1.65 6.11 -60.49
N HIS A 65 -1.48 5.27 -61.51
CA HIS A 65 -2.01 5.53 -62.87
C HIS A 65 -3.54 5.53 -62.94
N ASP A 66 -4.20 4.73 -62.10
CA ASP A 66 -5.66 4.68 -61.96
C ASP A 66 -6.25 5.92 -61.24
N GLY A 67 -5.41 6.85 -60.76
CA GLY A 67 -5.87 8.03 -60.02
C GLY A 67 -6.42 7.73 -58.63
N SER A 68 -6.25 6.49 -58.16
CA SER A 68 -6.73 6.01 -56.86
C SER A 68 -5.83 6.46 -55.68
N VAL A 69 -4.67 7.06 -55.98
CA VAL A 69 -3.71 7.61 -55.01
C VAL A 69 -3.92 9.12 -54.86
N GLU A 70 -4.03 9.61 -53.62
CA GLU A 70 -4.06 11.05 -53.37
C GLU A 70 -2.66 11.66 -53.60
N GLN A 71 -2.48 12.43 -54.68
CA GLN A 71 -1.19 12.95 -55.15
C GLN A 71 -0.39 13.71 -54.07
N GLY A 72 -1.06 14.45 -53.18
CA GLY A 72 -0.40 15.18 -52.08
C GLY A 72 -0.09 14.35 -50.82
N SER A 73 -0.40 13.05 -50.81
CA SER A 73 -0.27 12.16 -49.65
C SER A 73 0.96 11.25 -49.68
N ILE A 74 1.82 11.39 -50.69
CA ILE A 74 2.98 10.52 -50.90
C ILE A 74 4.11 10.96 -49.97
N GLU A 75 4.44 10.11 -49.00
CA GLU A 75 5.50 10.31 -48.01
C GLU A 75 6.58 9.23 -48.16
N TYR A 76 7.82 9.65 -48.39
CA TYR A 76 8.98 8.77 -48.44
C TYR A 76 9.68 8.73 -47.08
N HIS A 77 9.72 7.56 -46.43
CA HIS A 77 10.41 7.34 -45.17
C HIS A 77 11.81 6.77 -45.40
N ALA A 78 12.80 7.65 -45.54
CA ALA A 78 14.20 7.27 -45.78
C ALA A 78 14.79 6.32 -44.72
N ALA A 79 14.37 6.45 -43.45
CA ALA A 79 14.89 5.63 -42.36
C ALA A 79 14.38 4.18 -42.35
N ARG A 80 13.29 3.90 -43.07
CA ARG A 80 12.67 2.57 -43.14
C ARG A 80 12.63 2.00 -44.56
N GLU A 81 13.16 2.74 -45.54
CA GLU A 81 13.11 2.42 -46.97
C GLU A 81 11.69 2.06 -47.43
N GLU A 82 10.69 2.87 -47.02
CA GLU A 82 9.29 2.64 -47.36
C GLU A 82 8.62 3.92 -47.89
N VAL A 83 7.71 3.76 -48.85
CA VAL A 83 6.81 4.83 -49.33
C VAL A 83 5.44 4.59 -48.73
N GLN A 84 4.87 5.61 -48.10
CA GLN A 84 3.50 5.61 -47.61
C GLN A 84 2.65 6.53 -48.48
N ALA A 85 1.46 6.07 -48.82
CA ALA A 85 0.47 6.87 -49.53
C ALA A 85 -0.94 6.54 -49.04
N VAL A 86 -1.85 7.50 -49.19
CA VAL A 86 -3.27 7.28 -48.95
C VAL A 86 -3.93 6.87 -50.26
N VAL A 87 -4.48 5.66 -50.28
CA VAL A 87 -5.23 5.11 -51.40
C VAL A 87 -6.70 5.12 -51.03
N ARG A 88 -7.57 5.59 -51.93
CA ARG A 88 -9.02 5.50 -51.73
C ARG A 88 -9.52 4.13 -52.14
N GLU A 89 -9.82 3.29 -51.17
CA GLU A 89 -10.36 1.96 -51.41
C GLU A 89 -11.83 1.93 -50.97
N MET A 90 -12.76 1.69 -51.91
CA MET A 90 -14.21 1.73 -51.67
C MET A 90 -14.70 2.96 -50.89
N GLY A 91 -14.18 4.15 -51.22
CA GLY A 91 -14.57 5.42 -50.57
C GLY A 91 -13.98 5.66 -49.18
N ARG A 92 -13.09 4.78 -48.67
CA ARG A 92 -12.35 4.99 -47.41
C ARG A 92 -10.87 5.27 -47.70
N PRO A 93 -10.26 6.27 -47.03
CA PRO A 93 -8.82 6.49 -47.12
C PRO A 93 -8.08 5.39 -46.36
N VAL A 94 -7.34 4.54 -47.07
CA VAL A 94 -6.50 3.49 -46.49
C VAL A 94 -5.03 3.92 -46.64
N ARG A 95 -4.28 3.89 -45.53
CA ARG A 95 -2.83 4.11 -45.57
C ARG A 95 -2.15 2.82 -46.01
N VAL A 96 -1.43 2.92 -47.10
CA VAL A 96 -0.70 1.80 -47.68
C VAL A 96 0.79 2.07 -47.57
N ARG A 97 1.53 1.02 -47.20
CA ARG A 97 2.98 1.00 -47.12
C ARG A 97 3.55 0.15 -48.25
N VAL A 98 4.49 0.73 -48.99
CA VAL A 98 5.27 0.05 -50.02
C VAL A 98 6.68 -0.10 -49.49
N SER A 99 7.14 -1.34 -49.31
CA SER A 99 8.51 -1.63 -48.87
C SER A 99 9.46 -1.60 -50.07
N ILE A 100 10.51 -0.80 -49.98
CA ILE A 100 11.52 -0.58 -51.03
C ILE A 100 12.90 -1.07 -50.54
N GLN A 101 12.91 -1.93 -49.52
CA GLN A 101 14.12 -2.40 -48.86
C GLN A 101 15.20 -2.88 -49.85
N GLY A 102 16.36 -2.22 -49.81
CA GLY A 102 17.54 -2.57 -50.63
C GLY A 102 17.46 -2.24 -52.12
N GLN A 103 16.39 -1.58 -52.60
CA GLN A 103 16.23 -1.16 -54.02
C GLN A 103 15.97 0.35 -54.16
N THR A 104 16.39 1.10 -53.15
CA THR A 104 16.26 2.56 -53.04
C THR A 104 16.81 3.30 -54.27
N GLU A 105 17.91 2.81 -54.87
CA GLU A 105 18.51 3.42 -56.06
C GLU A 105 17.69 3.23 -57.35
N THR A 106 16.86 2.19 -57.42
CA THR A 106 16.02 1.89 -58.60
C THR A 106 14.69 2.63 -58.53
N TYR A 107 14.06 2.68 -57.36
CA TYR A 107 12.68 3.13 -57.22
C TYR A 107 12.52 4.61 -56.88
N ILE A 108 13.53 5.29 -56.29
CA ILE A 108 13.47 6.74 -56.07
C ILE A 108 13.43 7.54 -57.39
N PRO A 109 14.26 7.24 -58.42
CA PRO A 109 14.18 7.92 -59.70
C PRO A 109 12.83 7.70 -60.39
N GLU A 110 12.28 6.48 -60.28
CA GLU A 110 10.96 6.12 -60.81
C GLU A 110 9.85 6.87 -60.08
N LEU A 111 9.91 6.96 -58.74
CA LEU A 111 8.97 7.76 -57.94
C LEU A 111 9.01 9.24 -58.35
N LYS A 112 10.21 9.79 -58.56
CA LYS A 112 10.40 11.19 -58.98
C LYS A 112 9.86 11.43 -60.40
N ALA A 113 10.00 10.46 -61.30
CA ALA A 113 9.42 10.52 -62.65
C ALA A 113 7.88 10.42 -62.63
N LEU A 114 7.32 9.57 -61.76
CA LEU A 114 5.87 9.38 -61.62
C LEU A 114 5.16 10.56 -60.94
N THR A 115 5.78 11.15 -59.92
CA THR A 115 5.19 12.23 -59.10
C THR A 115 5.59 13.63 -59.55
N GLY A 116 6.48 13.77 -60.53
CA GLY A 116 7.03 15.06 -60.93
C GLY A 116 7.85 15.76 -59.84
N GLY A 117 8.13 15.09 -58.72
CA GLY A 117 8.79 15.65 -57.54
C GLY A 117 7.86 16.04 -56.39
N ASP A 118 6.54 15.84 -56.51
CA ASP A 118 5.55 16.14 -55.46
C ASP A 118 5.45 15.02 -54.40
N TYR A 119 6.55 14.71 -53.72
CA TYR A 119 6.56 13.79 -52.57
C TYR A 119 7.27 14.41 -51.36
N LYS A 120 6.74 14.15 -50.16
CA LYS A 120 7.34 14.63 -48.90
C LYS A 120 8.36 13.62 -48.40
N THR A 121 9.61 14.02 -48.23
CA THR A 121 10.62 13.19 -47.59
C THR A 121 10.51 13.34 -46.07
N VAL A 122 10.00 12.29 -45.42
CA VAL A 122 9.92 12.23 -43.96
C VAL A 122 11.16 11.51 -43.46
N SER A 123 12.22 12.26 -43.20
CA SER A 123 13.35 11.80 -42.40
C SER A 123 13.03 12.07 -40.92
N PRO A 124 12.56 11.07 -40.15
CA PRO A 124 12.42 11.25 -38.72
C PRO A 124 13.80 11.60 -38.15
N SER A 125 13.92 12.75 -37.49
CA SER A 125 15.21 13.14 -36.91
C SER A 125 15.66 12.03 -35.94
N PRO A 126 16.91 11.54 -36.03
CA PRO A 126 17.40 10.46 -35.17
C PRO A 126 17.23 10.74 -33.67
N PHE A 127 17.26 12.02 -33.29
CA PHE A 127 17.07 12.47 -31.91
C PHE A 127 15.66 12.20 -31.36
N TRP A 128 14.60 12.56 -32.10
CA TRP A 128 13.23 12.34 -31.65
C TRP A 128 12.86 10.86 -31.56
N GLN A 129 13.41 10.02 -32.44
CA GLN A 129 13.24 8.56 -32.34
C GLN A 129 13.93 7.97 -31.11
N PHE A 130 15.08 8.53 -30.72
CA PHE A 130 15.78 8.12 -29.51
C PHE A 130 14.97 8.48 -28.25
N ILE A 131 14.52 9.74 -28.12
CA ILE A 131 13.78 10.23 -26.94
C ILE A 131 12.43 9.54 -26.76
N PHE A 132 11.68 9.31 -27.83
CA PHE A 132 10.37 8.64 -27.76
C PHE A 132 10.47 7.12 -27.87
N SER A 133 11.67 6.56 -27.80
CA SER A 133 11.82 5.12 -27.74
C SER A 133 11.12 4.56 -26.49
N PRO A 134 10.42 3.42 -26.60
CA PRO A 134 9.66 2.84 -25.48
C PRO A 134 10.57 2.54 -24.27
N TYR A 135 11.86 2.28 -24.52
CA TYR A 135 12.85 2.04 -23.47
C TYR A 135 13.16 3.31 -22.67
N ILE A 136 13.38 4.46 -23.31
CA ILE A 136 13.68 5.72 -22.59
C ILE A 136 12.45 6.20 -21.83
N VAL A 137 11.27 6.12 -22.42
CA VAL A 137 10.02 6.47 -21.73
C VAL A 137 9.82 5.61 -20.47
N THR A 138 10.10 4.30 -20.57
CA THR A 138 10.03 3.39 -19.41
C THR A 138 11.06 3.76 -18.34
N LEU A 139 12.30 4.05 -18.73
CA LEU A 139 13.36 4.46 -17.78
C LEU A 139 13.04 5.79 -17.08
N VAL A 140 12.46 6.77 -17.78
CA VAL A 140 12.04 8.04 -17.17
C VAL A 140 10.88 7.83 -16.19
N VAL A 141 9.91 6.98 -16.51
CA VAL A 141 8.82 6.64 -15.57
C VAL A 141 9.38 5.93 -14.33
N LEU A 142 10.29 4.97 -14.49
CA LEU A 142 10.97 4.32 -13.36
C LEU A 142 11.80 5.32 -12.54
N LEU A 143 12.50 6.25 -13.19
CA LEU A 143 13.25 7.31 -12.53
C LEU A 143 12.34 8.24 -11.73
N VAL A 144 11.19 8.65 -12.28
CA VAL A 144 10.22 9.50 -11.57
C VAL A 144 9.61 8.76 -10.39
N ILE A 145 9.23 7.49 -10.54
CA ILE A 145 8.75 6.65 -9.44
C ILE A 145 9.84 6.48 -8.37
N TRP A 146 11.08 6.22 -8.78
CA TRP A 146 12.23 6.11 -7.89
C TRP A 146 12.51 7.42 -7.13
N LEU A 147 12.42 8.57 -7.81
CA LEU A 147 12.57 9.90 -7.20
C LEU A 147 11.42 10.24 -6.25
N LEU A 148 10.18 9.86 -6.58
CA LEU A 148 9.03 10.01 -5.69
C LEU A 148 9.13 9.09 -4.47
N LEU A 149 9.63 7.87 -4.63
CA LEU A 149 9.92 6.94 -3.52
C LEU A 149 11.04 7.47 -2.62
N LEU A 150 12.14 7.97 -3.20
CA LEU A 150 13.24 8.59 -2.46
C LEU A 150 12.81 9.86 -1.73
N ARG A 151 11.95 10.68 -2.35
CA ARG A 151 11.38 11.87 -1.71
C ARG A 151 10.42 11.47 -0.59
N GLY A 152 9.64 10.40 -0.77
CA GLY A 152 8.81 9.79 0.26
C GLY A 152 9.63 9.28 1.44
N LEU A 153 10.74 8.59 1.19
CA LEU A 153 11.69 8.12 2.20
C LEU A 153 12.37 9.28 2.96
N ARG A 154 12.71 10.38 2.28
CA ARG A 154 13.27 11.59 2.91
C ARG A 154 12.24 12.42 3.68
N SER A 155 10.98 12.44 3.25
CA SER A 155 9.89 13.01 4.07
C SER A 155 9.52 12.13 5.27
N MET A 156 10.04 10.90 5.31
CA MET A 156 9.76 9.89 6.32
C MET A 156 10.99 9.58 7.21
N SER A 157 12.13 10.23 6.94
CA SER A 157 13.32 10.28 7.81
C SER A 157 13.14 11.24 8.99
N ALA A 158 12.02 11.98 9.04
CA ALA A 158 11.43 12.45 10.28
C ALA A 158 10.53 11.34 10.89
N GLY A 159 11.15 10.24 11.30
CA GLY A 159 10.64 9.44 12.43
C GLY A 159 9.79 8.19 12.22
N SER A 160 9.39 7.75 11.01
CA SER A 160 8.72 6.43 10.86
C SER A 160 8.57 5.97 9.42
N GLY A 161 9.63 5.38 8.86
CA GLY A 161 9.56 4.64 7.60
C GLY A 161 8.96 3.25 7.78
N MET A 162 8.20 2.79 6.77
CA MET A 162 7.59 1.45 6.67
C MET A 162 8.54 0.28 6.98
N LEU A 163 9.85 0.46 6.86
CA LEU A 163 10.89 -0.53 7.21
C LEU A 163 11.37 -0.45 8.68
N GLY A 164 11.17 0.68 9.36
CA GLY A 164 11.42 0.83 10.81
C GLY A 164 10.28 0.31 11.68
N ALA A 165 9.14 -0.05 11.08
CA ALA A 165 7.99 -0.63 11.77
C ALA A 165 8.11 -2.15 12.01
N PHE A 166 9.10 -2.83 11.40
CA PHE A 166 9.33 -4.27 11.60
C PHE A 166 10.00 -4.60 12.94
N GLY A 167 10.58 -3.60 13.65
CA GLY A 167 11.28 -3.80 14.92
C GLY A 167 10.59 -3.25 16.16
N LYS A 168 9.68 -2.28 16.03
CA LYS A 168 8.89 -1.78 17.16
C LYS A 168 7.56 -2.53 17.17
N SER A 169 7.38 -3.41 18.16
CA SER A 169 6.14 -4.14 18.33
C SER A 169 4.98 -3.15 18.43
N ARG A 170 4.13 -3.10 17.40
CA ARG A 170 2.85 -2.36 17.41
C ARG A 170 1.78 -3.08 18.24
N HIS A 171 2.20 -3.91 19.19
CA HIS A 171 1.27 -4.45 20.16
C HIS A 171 0.94 -3.31 21.11
N ARG A 172 -0.24 -2.75 20.93
CA ARG A 172 -0.89 -1.87 21.91
C ARG A 172 -1.14 -2.75 23.13
N ILE A 173 -0.14 -2.88 24.00
CA ILE A 173 -0.31 -3.57 25.26
C ILE A 173 -1.42 -2.80 25.96
N LEU A 174 -2.56 -3.46 26.14
CA LEU A 174 -3.74 -2.87 26.75
C LEU A 174 -3.42 -2.70 28.23
N ALA A 175 -2.67 -1.64 28.57
CA ALA A 175 -2.60 -1.14 29.93
C ALA A 175 -4.03 -0.68 30.29
N LYS A 176 -4.79 -1.56 30.93
CA LYS A 176 -6.05 -1.14 31.56
C LYS A 176 -5.65 -0.41 32.83
N ALA A 177 -5.85 0.92 32.83
CA ALA A 177 -5.58 1.78 33.97
C ALA A 177 -6.35 1.38 35.24
N SER A 178 -7.43 0.60 35.11
CA SER A 178 -8.05 -0.14 36.21
C SER A 178 -8.72 -1.40 35.68
N THR A 179 -8.60 -2.52 36.40
CA THR A 179 -9.26 -3.78 36.04
C THR A 179 -10.74 -3.77 36.40
N GLY A 180 -11.12 -2.99 37.42
CA GLY A 180 -12.48 -2.93 37.97
C GLY A 180 -12.93 -4.21 38.67
N VAL A 181 -11.99 -5.11 38.98
CA VAL A 181 -12.22 -6.42 39.61
C VAL A 181 -11.39 -6.49 40.88
N THR A 182 -11.99 -6.97 41.96
CA THR A 182 -11.40 -7.07 43.32
C THR A 182 -11.52 -8.49 43.86
N PHE A 183 -10.97 -8.79 45.05
CA PHE A 183 -11.10 -10.13 45.65
C PHE A 183 -12.54 -10.50 46.00
N LYS A 184 -13.45 -9.52 46.09
CA LYS A 184 -14.88 -9.74 46.27
C LYS A 184 -15.54 -10.42 45.07
N ASP A 185 -14.97 -10.25 43.89
CA ASP A 185 -15.50 -10.79 42.63
C ASP A 185 -14.99 -12.22 42.34
N VAL A 186 -14.10 -12.74 43.18
CA VAL A 186 -13.54 -14.09 43.09
C VAL A 186 -14.12 -14.93 44.24
N ALA A 187 -14.61 -16.13 43.95
CA ALA A 187 -15.19 -17.02 44.97
C ALA A 187 -14.57 -18.42 44.91
N GLY A 188 -14.57 -19.13 46.04
CA GLY A 188 -14.24 -20.56 46.12
C GLY A 188 -12.75 -20.90 46.13
N VAL A 189 -11.87 -19.92 46.35
CA VAL A 189 -10.40 -20.08 46.39
C VAL A 189 -9.78 -19.30 47.56
N GLU A 190 -10.32 -19.48 48.76
CA GLU A 190 -9.93 -18.68 49.93
C GLU A 190 -8.47 -18.91 50.35
N GLU A 191 -7.96 -20.14 50.28
CA GLU A 191 -6.55 -20.42 50.61
C GLU A 191 -5.60 -19.67 49.66
N ALA A 192 -5.89 -19.68 48.35
CA ALA A 192 -5.10 -18.97 47.36
C ALA A 192 -5.20 -17.46 47.52
N LYS A 193 -6.35 -16.92 47.93
CA LYS A 193 -6.48 -15.49 48.24
C LYS A 193 -5.61 -15.11 49.42
N GLU A 194 -5.59 -15.90 50.49
CA GLU A 194 -4.82 -15.63 51.69
C GLU A 194 -3.32 -15.53 51.41
N GLU A 195 -2.77 -16.44 50.59
CA GLU A 195 -1.37 -16.36 50.12
C GLU A 195 -1.12 -15.12 49.25
N LEU A 196 -2.09 -14.72 48.42
CA LEU A 196 -1.95 -13.60 47.49
C LEU A 196 -2.16 -12.23 48.17
N VAL A 197 -2.70 -12.17 49.39
CA VAL A 197 -2.79 -10.94 50.18
C VAL A 197 -1.41 -10.35 50.44
N GLU A 198 -0.39 -11.18 50.70
CA GLU A 198 0.99 -10.71 50.88
C GLU A 198 1.51 -10.01 49.61
N ILE A 199 1.21 -10.57 48.44
CA ILE A 199 1.59 -9.99 47.14
C ILE A 199 0.90 -8.64 46.93
N VAL A 200 -0.37 -8.50 47.32
CA VAL A 200 -1.10 -7.23 47.26
C VAL A 200 -0.48 -6.20 48.19
N GLU A 201 -0.16 -6.56 49.45
CA GLU A 201 0.49 -5.63 50.39
C GLU A 201 1.85 -5.18 49.85
N PHE A 202 2.58 -6.10 49.22
CA PHE A 202 3.84 -5.81 48.57
C PHE A 202 3.69 -4.76 47.45
N LEU A 203 2.73 -4.95 46.53
CA LEU A 203 2.48 -4.01 45.43
C LEU A 203 2.06 -2.62 45.94
N LYS A 204 1.28 -2.55 47.03
CA LYS A 204 0.90 -1.28 47.67
C LYS A 204 2.07 -0.57 48.33
N ASN A 205 2.95 -1.30 49.01
CA ASN A 205 3.99 -0.73 49.86
C ASN A 205 5.41 -1.31 49.62
N PRO A 206 5.94 -1.26 48.39
CA PRO A 206 7.19 -1.95 48.03
C PRO A 206 8.42 -1.45 48.84
N LYS A 207 8.40 -0.18 49.27
CA LYS A 207 9.46 0.43 50.09
C LYS A 207 9.53 -0.15 51.51
N LYS A 208 8.38 -0.52 52.11
CA LYS A 208 8.30 -1.08 53.47
C LYS A 208 9.02 -2.43 53.52
N PHE A 209 8.72 -3.31 52.56
CA PHE A 209 9.34 -4.63 52.45
C PHE A 209 10.83 -4.57 52.14
N THR A 210 11.24 -3.66 51.26
CA THR A 210 12.67 -3.49 50.92
C THR A 210 13.49 -3.02 52.13
N ARG A 211 12.94 -2.13 52.97
CA ARG A 211 13.60 -1.65 54.21
C ARG A 211 13.79 -2.74 55.25
N LEU A 212 12.86 -3.69 55.32
CA LEU A 212 12.91 -4.84 56.22
C LEU A 212 13.82 -5.96 55.70
N GLY A 213 14.47 -5.78 54.54
CA GLY A 213 15.31 -6.79 53.91
C GLY A 213 14.52 -7.90 53.19
N GLY A 214 13.20 -7.72 53.03
CA GLY A 214 12.33 -8.66 52.32
C GLY A 214 12.69 -8.75 50.84
N ARG A 215 12.76 -9.97 50.30
CA ARG A 215 12.96 -10.20 48.87
C ARG A 215 11.62 -10.20 48.14
N ILE A 216 11.54 -9.40 47.09
CA ILE A 216 10.35 -9.28 46.24
C ILE A 216 10.18 -10.56 45.42
N PRO A 217 9.03 -11.27 45.50
CA PRO A 217 8.71 -12.35 44.59
C PRO A 217 8.73 -11.83 43.15
N ARG A 218 9.53 -12.46 42.28
CA ARG A 218 9.72 -11.99 40.89
C ARG A 218 8.62 -12.45 39.94
N GLY A 219 7.83 -13.45 40.34
CA GLY A 219 6.72 -13.97 39.54
C GLY A 219 5.94 -15.02 40.33
N VAL A 220 4.65 -15.13 40.00
CA VAL A 220 3.73 -16.12 40.56
C VAL A 220 3.15 -16.92 39.41
N LEU A 221 3.15 -18.25 39.52
CA LEU A 221 2.55 -19.15 38.53
C LEU A 221 1.23 -19.70 39.09
N LEU A 222 0.12 -19.30 38.48
CA LEU A 222 -1.19 -19.87 38.79
C LEU A 222 -1.43 -21.10 37.90
N ALA A 223 -1.52 -22.27 38.51
CA ALA A 223 -1.77 -23.54 37.81
C ALA A 223 -3.15 -24.10 38.16
N GLY A 224 -3.76 -24.81 37.20
CA GLY A 224 -5.06 -25.46 37.39
C GLY A 224 -5.83 -25.65 36.07
N PRO A 225 -6.95 -26.39 36.08
CA PRO A 225 -7.77 -26.63 34.90
C PRO A 225 -8.25 -25.33 34.21
N PRO A 226 -8.55 -25.35 32.90
CA PRO A 226 -9.14 -24.20 32.22
C PRO A 226 -10.48 -23.83 32.89
N GLY A 227 -10.77 -22.53 33.01
CA GLY A 227 -12.02 -22.05 33.62
C GLY A 227 -12.00 -21.81 35.14
N CYS A 228 -10.97 -22.24 35.88
CA CYS A 228 -10.87 -22.04 37.34
C CYS A 228 -10.50 -20.59 37.77
N GLY A 229 -10.83 -19.57 37.00
CA GLY A 229 -10.65 -18.18 37.42
C GLY A 229 -9.22 -17.64 37.52
N LYS A 230 -8.18 -18.34 37.04
CA LYS A 230 -6.76 -17.87 37.11
C LYS A 230 -6.56 -16.43 36.63
N THR A 231 -7.07 -16.09 35.45
CA THR A 231 -6.98 -14.72 34.89
C THR A 231 -7.84 -13.72 35.66
N LEU A 232 -8.95 -14.18 36.26
CA LEU A 232 -9.82 -13.34 37.09
C LEU A 232 -9.11 -12.98 38.40
N LEU A 233 -8.48 -13.97 39.05
CA LEU A 233 -7.68 -13.79 40.26
C LEU A 233 -6.50 -12.85 40.01
N ALA A 234 -5.78 -12.99 38.89
CA ALA A 234 -4.71 -12.07 38.52
C ALA A 234 -5.20 -10.61 38.33
N LYS A 235 -6.39 -10.41 37.76
CA LYS A 235 -7.02 -9.08 37.64
C LYS A 235 -7.47 -8.53 38.98
N ALA A 236 -7.93 -9.39 39.88
CA ALA A 236 -8.34 -9.03 41.23
C ALA A 236 -7.13 -8.57 42.06
N ILE A 237 -5.97 -9.23 41.96
CA ILE A 237 -4.72 -8.79 42.62
C ILE A 237 -4.35 -7.37 42.18
N ALA A 238 -4.38 -7.10 40.87
CA ALA A 238 -4.07 -5.77 40.34
C ALA A 238 -5.10 -4.71 40.78
N GLY A 239 -6.38 -5.07 40.83
CA GLY A 239 -7.44 -4.16 41.29
C GLY A 239 -7.40 -3.90 42.79
N GLU A 240 -7.06 -4.91 43.60
CA GLU A 240 -6.85 -4.75 45.04
C GLU A 240 -5.66 -3.84 45.35
N ALA A 241 -4.58 -3.96 44.57
CA ALA A 241 -3.38 -3.15 44.70
C ALA A 241 -3.47 -1.77 44.02
N ASP A 242 -4.50 -1.52 43.21
CA ASP A 242 -4.68 -0.33 42.37
C ASP A 242 -3.47 -0.04 41.47
N VAL A 243 -2.95 -1.09 40.82
CA VAL A 243 -1.80 -1.02 39.91
C VAL A 243 -2.18 -1.35 38.46
N PRO A 244 -1.43 -0.85 37.45
CA PRO A 244 -1.70 -1.16 36.05
C PRO A 244 -1.62 -2.67 35.76
N PHE A 245 -2.62 -3.20 35.04
CA PHE A 245 -2.64 -4.61 34.64
C PHE A 245 -2.27 -4.79 33.17
N PHE A 246 -1.14 -5.46 32.93
CA PHE A 246 -0.67 -5.83 31.59
C PHE A 246 -1.02 -7.30 31.31
N SER A 247 -1.69 -7.56 30.19
CA SER A 247 -2.07 -8.91 29.77
C SER A 247 -1.55 -9.22 28.38
N ILE A 248 -0.88 -10.37 28.24
CA ILE A 248 -0.36 -10.90 26.98
C ILE A 248 -0.53 -12.41 26.97
N SER A 249 -0.82 -13.00 25.82
CA SER A 249 -0.90 -14.45 25.68
C SER A 249 0.47 -15.04 25.34
N GLY A 250 0.79 -16.23 25.86
CA GLY A 250 2.02 -16.94 25.54
C GLY A 250 2.15 -17.25 24.03
N SER A 251 1.02 -17.49 23.37
CA SER A 251 0.94 -17.68 21.92
C SER A 251 1.45 -16.46 21.13
N ASP A 252 1.33 -15.26 21.69
CA ASP A 252 1.71 -14.01 21.01
C ASP A 252 3.23 -13.87 20.87
N PHE A 253 4.01 -14.74 21.53
CA PHE A 253 5.46 -14.78 21.43
C PHE A 253 5.98 -15.83 20.45
N VAL A 254 5.13 -16.73 19.95
CA VAL A 254 5.51 -17.80 19.03
C VAL A 254 5.21 -17.36 17.60
N GLU A 255 6.27 -17.08 16.83
CA GLU A 255 6.14 -16.66 15.44
C GLU A 255 7.16 -17.37 14.53
N MET A 256 6.86 -17.37 13.23
CA MET A 256 7.70 -17.98 12.19
C MET A 256 9.06 -17.27 12.03
N PHE A 257 9.20 -16.04 12.52
CA PHE A 257 10.39 -15.22 12.37
C PHE A 257 11.25 -15.20 13.64
N VAL A 258 12.50 -15.61 13.50
CA VAL A 258 13.49 -15.65 14.59
C VAL A 258 13.72 -14.25 15.13
N GLY A 259 13.76 -14.11 16.46
CA GLY A 259 14.12 -12.87 17.15
C GLY A 259 12.97 -11.88 17.38
N VAL A 260 11.84 -12.02 16.68
CA VAL A 260 10.66 -11.13 16.86
C VAL A 260 10.03 -11.34 18.24
N GLY A 261 9.84 -12.59 18.66
CA GLY A 261 9.30 -12.92 20.00
C GLY A 261 10.16 -12.38 21.13
N ALA A 262 11.49 -12.53 21.04
CA ALA A 262 12.43 -12.03 22.04
C ALA A 262 12.41 -10.50 22.15
N SER A 263 12.21 -9.77 21.05
CA SER A 263 12.05 -8.32 21.09
C SER A 263 10.78 -7.90 21.84
N ARG A 264 9.67 -8.61 21.64
CA ARG A 264 8.40 -8.35 22.35
C ARG A 264 8.53 -8.53 23.86
N VAL A 265 9.23 -9.58 24.29
CA VAL A 265 9.48 -9.80 25.73
C VAL A 265 10.21 -8.59 26.32
N ARG A 266 11.28 -8.12 25.67
CA ARG A 266 12.02 -6.94 26.14
C ARG A 266 11.17 -5.68 26.17
N ASP A 267 10.41 -5.43 25.11
CA ASP A 267 9.52 -4.27 25.01
C ASP A 267 8.43 -4.29 26.10
N LEU A 268 7.83 -5.45 26.37
CA LEU A 268 6.84 -5.64 27.43
C LEU A 268 7.43 -5.29 28.80
N PHE A 269 8.59 -5.86 29.14
CA PHE A 269 9.23 -5.58 30.42
C PHE A 269 9.70 -4.13 30.54
N LYS A 270 10.10 -3.50 29.43
CA LYS A 270 10.43 -2.07 29.39
C LYS A 270 9.21 -1.21 29.73
N GLN A 271 8.07 -1.46 29.08
CA GLN A 271 6.82 -0.74 29.34
C GLN A 271 6.31 -0.97 30.78
N ALA A 272 6.42 -2.20 31.29
CA ALA A 272 6.06 -2.51 32.67
C ALA A 272 6.93 -1.72 33.67
N LYS A 273 8.24 -1.63 33.41
CA LYS A 273 9.17 -0.85 34.26
C LYS A 273 8.89 0.65 34.24
N GLU A 274 8.43 1.19 33.11
CA GLU A 274 8.01 2.60 32.97
C GLU A 274 6.71 2.90 33.76
N ASN A 275 5.89 1.89 34.04
CA ASN A 275 4.61 2.01 34.76
C ASN A 275 4.64 1.33 36.15
N ALA A 276 5.83 1.07 36.70
CA ALA A 276 5.99 0.46 38.02
C ALA A 276 5.41 1.34 39.14
N PRO A 277 4.90 0.78 40.26
CA PRO A 277 5.03 -0.61 40.74
C PRO A 277 4.20 -1.66 39.98
#